data_AF-A0A0C2CIN6-F1
#
_entry.id   AF-A0A0C2CIN6-F1
#
_cell.length_a   1.000
_cell.length_b   1.000
_cell.length_c   1.000
_cell.angle_alpha   90.00
_cell.angle_beta   90.00
_cell.angle_gamma   90.00
#
_symmetry.space_group_name_H-M   'P 1'
#
loop_
_entity.id
_entity.type
_entity.pdbx_description
1 polymer ?
#
loop_
_entity_poly.entity_id
_entity_poly.type
_entity_poly.pdbx_seq_one_letter_code
_entity_poly.pdbx_strand_id
1 'polypeptide(L)'
;ALSRTVKSSVTGVGGSKAGEVPMGIVTVIDVEREVEEGNEGVAVMAHFAAHNEPLASMAWSPDGRLLLTTDTSACVFHIFSILTHPYTPLLSAVQHLYRLRRGTTIAK
;
A
#
# COMPACT_ATOMS: atom_id res chain seq x y z
N ALA A 1 28.05 2.58 3.03
CA ALA A 1 27.28 3.84 2.97
C ALA A 1 25.81 3.48 3.10
N LEU A 2 25.10 4.12 4.03
CA LEU A 2 23.71 3.80 4.41
C LEU A 2 22.79 3.94 3.20
N SER A 3 22.20 2.84 2.73
CA SER A 3 21.06 2.87 1.80
C SER A 3 19.96 3.67 2.47
N ARG A 4 19.72 4.88 1.99
CA ARG A 4 18.56 5.67 2.39
C ARG A 4 17.42 5.13 1.56
N THR A 5 16.60 4.27 2.14
CA THR A 5 15.37 3.88 1.48
C THR A 5 14.45 5.09 1.42
N VAL A 6 14.43 5.79 0.29
CA VAL A 6 13.49 6.89 0.06
C VAL A 6 12.13 6.25 -0.19
N LYS A 7 11.24 6.34 0.80
CA LYS A 7 9.85 5.87 0.68
C LYS A 7 8.97 7.05 0.33
N SER A 8 8.32 6.99 -0.84
CA SER A 8 7.27 7.91 -1.24
C SER A 8 5.95 7.14 -1.35
N SER A 9 4.85 7.87 -1.23
CA SER A 9 3.52 7.35 -1.44
C SER A 9 2.75 8.33 -2.33
N VAL A 10 2.05 7.79 -3.32
CA VAL A 10 1.17 8.55 -4.19
C VAL A 10 -0.22 7.90 -4.16
N THR A 11 -1.25 8.72 -4.07
CA THR A 11 -2.64 8.29 -4.19
C THR A 11 -3.20 8.84 -5.50
N GLY A 12 -3.88 8.00 -6.27
CA GLY A 12 -4.49 8.38 -7.53
C GLY A 12 -5.80 7.64 -7.74
N VAL A 13 -6.66 8.18 -8.60
CA VAL A 13 -7.93 7.54 -8.97
C VAL A 13 -7.71 6.76 -10.26
N GLY A 14 -7.85 5.44 -10.19
CA GLY A 14 -7.88 4.57 -11.37
C GLY A 14 -9.23 4.60 -12.06
N GLY A 15 -9.25 4.31 -13.37
CA GLY A 15 -10.50 4.21 -14.13
C GLY A 15 -11.39 3.10 -13.57
N SER A 16 -12.62 3.44 -13.20
CA SER A 16 -13.62 2.50 -12.70
C SER A 16 -14.80 2.47 -13.68
N LYS A 17 -15.44 1.31 -13.87
CA LYS A 17 -16.67 1.24 -14.67
C LYS A 17 -17.77 2.05 -14.02
N ALA A 18 -18.63 2.67 -14.83
CA ALA A 18 -19.77 3.44 -14.31
C ALA A 18 -20.66 2.54 -13.44
N GLY A 19 -20.84 2.93 -12.17
CA GLY A 19 -21.66 2.20 -11.19
C GLY A 19 -20.89 1.21 -10.29
N GLU A 20 -19.59 1.01 -10.49
CA GLU A 20 -18.75 0.17 -9.64
C GLU A 20 -17.98 1.04 -8.62
N VAL A 21 -18.05 0.67 -7.33
CA VAL A 21 -17.24 1.34 -6.29
C VAL A 21 -15.84 0.73 -6.34
N PRO A 22 -14.78 1.53 -6.63
CA PRO A 22 -13.44 0.98 -6.73
C PRO A 22 -12.91 0.55 -5.37
N MET A 23 -12.28 -0.62 -5.32
CA MET A 23 -11.52 -1.06 -4.15
C MET A 23 -10.24 -0.25 -3.98
N GLY A 24 -9.84 -0.03 -2.74
CA GLY A 24 -8.58 0.60 -2.38
C GLY A 24 -7.42 -0.37 -2.58
N ILE A 25 -6.79 -0.31 -3.74
CA ILE A 25 -5.63 -1.13 -4.08
C ILE A 25 -4.33 -0.43 -3.69
N VAL A 26 -3.37 -1.19 -3.19
CA VAL A 26 -2.00 -0.75 -2.92
C VAL A 26 -1.04 -1.53 -3.82
N THR A 27 -0.16 -0.79 -4.50
CA THR A 27 0.98 -1.36 -5.23
C THR A 27 2.26 -0.84 -4.60
N VAL A 28 3.17 -1.76 -4.26
CA VAL A 28 4.52 -1.43 -3.77
C VAL A 28 5.51 -1.76 -4.87
N ILE A 29 6.32 -0.77 -5.25
CA ILE A 29 7.28 -0.86 -6.35
C ILE A 29 8.67 -0.55 -5.79
N ASP A 30 9.66 -1.36 -6.17
CA ASP A 30 11.06 -1.04 -5.98
C ASP A 30 11.56 -0.20 -7.17
N VAL A 31 11.80 1.08 -6.92
CA VAL A 31 12.18 2.05 -7.96
C VAL A 31 13.65 1.95 -8.34
N GLU A 32 14.50 1.37 -7.47
CA GLU A 32 15.93 1.21 -7.75
C GLU A 32 16.21 -0.05 -8.58
N ARG A 33 15.22 -0.93 -8.73
CA ARG A 33 15.38 -2.16 -9.50
C ARG A 33 15.33 -1.86 -10.99
N GLU A 34 16.39 -2.23 -11.70
CA GLU A 34 16.40 -2.18 -13.15
C GLU A 34 15.29 -3.07 -13.72
N VAL A 35 14.37 -2.44 -14.44
CA VAL A 35 13.37 -3.14 -15.23
C VAL A 35 14.05 -3.53 -16.53
N GLU A 36 14.33 -4.81 -16.73
CA GLU A 36 14.75 -5.31 -18.05
C GLU A 36 13.65 -4.95 -19.07
N GLU A 37 14.06 -4.44 -20.24
CA GLU A 37 13.11 -4.05 -21.29
C GLU A 37 12.16 -5.20 -21.62
N GLY A 38 10.86 -4.98 -21.43
CA GLY A 38 9.81 -5.99 -21.65
C GLY A 38 9.29 -6.70 -20.40
N ASN A 39 9.79 -6.37 -19.19
CA ASN A 39 9.35 -7.02 -17.95
C ASN A 39 8.86 -6.03 -16.87
N GLU A 40 7.79 -5.28 -17.19
CA GLU A 40 7.17 -4.26 -16.33
C GLU A 40 6.75 -4.77 -14.93
N GLY A 41 6.63 -6.08 -14.74
CA GLY A 41 6.27 -6.71 -13.46
C GLY A 41 7.44 -6.93 -12.48
N VAL A 42 8.70 -6.77 -12.91
CA VAL A 42 9.88 -7.10 -12.08
C VAL A 42 10.08 -6.13 -10.93
N ALA A 43 9.59 -4.90 -11.06
CA ALA A 43 9.71 -3.91 -10.00
C ALA A 43 8.56 -4.00 -8.96
N VAL A 44 7.47 -4.74 -9.25
CA VAL A 44 6.33 -4.84 -8.33
C VAL A 44 6.63 -5.84 -7.22
N MET A 45 6.81 -5.34 -6.00
CA MET A 45 7.05 -6.16 -4.81
C MET A 45 5.74 -6.69 -4.22
N ALA A 46 4.66 -5.90 -4.34
CA ALA A 46 3.35 -6.29 -3.84
C ALA A 46 2.23 -5.57 -4.59
N HIS A 47 1.11 -6.26 -4.76
CA HIS A 47 -0.13 -5.69 -5.27
C HIS A 47 -1.31 -6.36 -4.54
N PHE A 48 -2.06 -5.58 -3.77
CA PHE A 48 -3.11 -6.15 -2.91
C PHE A 48 -4.26 -5.17 -2.65
N ALA A 49 -5.45 -5.72 -2.40
CA ALA A 49 -6.60 -4.95 -1.95
C ALA A 49 -6.44 -4.60 -0.47
N ALA A 50 -6.14 -3.33 -0.19
CA ALA A 50 -6.05 -2.81 1.16
C ALA A 50 -7.43 -2.50 1.73
N HIS A 51 -8.36 -1.97 0.93
CA HIS A 51 -9.72 -1.61 1.37
C HIS A 51 -10.76 -2.08 0.35
N ASN A 52 -11.97 -2.41 0.83
CA ASN A 52 -13.12 -2.66 -0.06
C ASN A 52 -13.74 -1.36 -0.58
N GLU A 53 -13.39 -0.24 0.05
CA GLU A 53 -13.73 1.12 -0.34
C GLU A 53 -12.51 1.81 -0.98
N PRO A 54 -12.68 2.92 -1.72
CA PRO A 54 -11.56 3.63 -2.31
C PRO A 54 -10.54 4.07 -1.26
N LEU A 55 -9.26 4.01 -1.62
CA LEU A 55 -8.17 4.40 -0.74
C LEU A 55 -8.03 5.94 -0.74
N ALA A 56 -8.03 6.54 0.45
CA ALA A 56 -7.92 8.00 0.60
C ALA A 56 -6.49 8.44 0.88
N SER A 57 -5.78 7.71 1.74
CA SER A 57 -4.42 8.06 2.13
C SER A 57 -3.62 6.84 2.52
N MET A 58 -2.30 6.96 2.44
CA MET A 58 -1.37 5.97 2.95
C MET A 58 -0.07 6.64 3.39
N ALA A 59 0.62 6.05 4.36
CA ALA A 59 1.87 6.56 4.88
C ALA A 59 2.78 5.41 5.34
N TRP A 60 4.06 5.50 4.99
CA TRP A 60 5.08 4.60 5.51
C TRP A 60 5.51 5.02 6.92
N SER A 61 5.79 4.02 7.75
CA SER A 61 6.59 4.22 8.95
C SER A 61 8.01 4.69 8.58
N PRO A 62 8.70 5.44 9.46
CA PRO A 62 10.04 5.95 9.17
C PRO A 62 11.10 4.88 8.89
N ASP A 63 10.91 3.66 9.40
CA ASP A 63 11.79 2.52 9.13
C ASP A 63 11.47 1.79 7.82
N GLY A 64 10.38 2.19 7.13
CA GLY A 64 9.94 1.65 5.85
C GLY A 64 9.37 0.23 5.91
N ARG A 65 9.09 -0.31 7.10
CA ARG A 65 8.59 -1.70 7.26
C ARG A 65 7.08 -1.78 7.33
N LEU A 66 6.46 -0.77 7.95
CA LEU A 66 5.01 -0.68 8.10
C LEU A 66 4.40 0.32 7.14
N LEU A 67 3.25 -0.04 6.60
CA LEU A 67 2.40 0.82 5.77
C LEU A 67 1.04 0.99 6.46
N LEU A 68 0.69 2.23 6.77
CA LEU A 68 -0.64 2.64 7.21
C LEU A 68 -1.47 3.02 5.99
N THR A 69 -2.71 2.55 5.90
CA THR A 69 -3.65 2.97 4.85
C THR A 69 -5.03 3.30 5.43
N THR A 70 -5.76 4.19 4.75
CA THR A 70 -7.12 4.58 5.13
C THR A 70 -8.05 4.58 3.93
N ASP A 71 -9.32 4.27 4.18
CA ASP A 71 -10.39 4.45 3.22
C ASP A 71 -10.88 5.90 3.16
N THR A 72 -11.76 6.21 2.20
CA THR A 72 -12.45 7.52 2.06
C THR A 72 -13.34 7.87 3.24
N SER A 73 -13.82 6.89 4.00
CA SER A 73 -14.59 7.15 5.22
C SER A 73 -13.73 7.68 6.38
N ALA A 74 -12.40 7.48 6.29
CA ALA A 74 -11.44 7.74 7.36
C ALA A 74 -11.84 7.11 8.71
N CYS A 75 -12.64 6.05 8.67
CA CYS A 75 -13.08 5.30 9.84
C CYS A 75 -12.32 3.99 9.99
N VAL A 76 -11.76 3.46 8.90
CA VAL A 76 -11.01 2.20 8.90
C VAL A 76 -9.56 2.46 8.53
N PHE A 77 -8.66 1.96 9.38
CA PHE A 77 -7.21 2.05 9.18
C PHE A 77 -6.66 0.64 9.15
N HIS A 78 -5.82 0.35 8.17
CA HIS A 78 -5.10 -0.92 8.11
C HIS A 78 -3.61 -0.67 8.29
N ILE A 79 -2.94 -1.56 9.03
CA ILE A 79 -1.49 -1.58 9.19
C ILE A 79 -0.97 -2.86 8.55
N PHE A 80 -0.09 -2.71 7.57
CA PHE A 80 0.57 -3.82 6.88
C PHE A 80 2.06 -3.83 7.19
N SER A 81 2.63 -5.03 7.33
CA SER A 81 4.08 -5.25 7.25
C SER A 81 4.45 -5.66 5.84
N ILE A 82 5.39 -4.95 5.24
CA ILE A 82 5.88 -5.21 3.88
C ILE A 82 7.25 -5.87 3.99
N LEU A 83 7.30 -7.15 3.67
CA LEU A 83 8.51 -7.96 3.72
C LEU A 83 9.12 -8.02 2.32
N THR A 84 10.13 -7.19 2.07
CA THR A 84 10.86 -7.19 0.79
C THR A 84 11.97 -8.23 0.83
N HIS A 85 12.06 -9.09 -0.18
CA HIS A 85 13.18 -10.02 -0.32
C HIS A 85 14.30 -9.38 -1.16
N PRO A 86 15.58 -9.43 -0.72
CA PRO A 86 16.66 -8.63 -1.31
C PRO A 86 17.01 -8.97 -2.75
N TYR A 87 16.65 -10.17 -3.23
CA TYR A 87 17.03 -10.65 -4.56
C TYR A 87 15.86 -10.73 -5.56
N THR A 88 14.63 -10.92 -5.09
CA THR A 88 13.50 -11.20 -5.99
C THR A 88 12.17 -10.70 -5.41
N PRO A 89 11.32 -10.04 -6.20
CA PRO A 89 9.99 -9.59 -5.75
C PRO A 89 9.05 -10.78 -5.53
N LEU A 90 9.32 -11.91 -6.18
CA LEU A 90 8.45 -13.08 -6.12
C LEU A 90 8.41 -13.69 -4.72
N LEU A 91 9.38 -13.35 -3.87
CA LEU A 91 9.47 -13.81 -2.49
C LEU A 91 9.12 -12.70 -1.48
N SER A 92 8.71 -11.51 -1.93
CA SER A 92 8.16 -10.52 -1.01
C SER A 92 6.75 -10.90 -0.57
N ALA A 93 6.39 -10.46 0.63
CA ALA A 93 5.12 -10.78 1.24
C ALA A 93 4.51 -9.55 1.92
N VAL A 94 3.18 -9.54 2.00
CA VAL A 94 2.41 -8.53 2.72
C VAL A 94 1.67 -9.23 3.85
N GLN A 95 1.86 -8.74 5.08
CA GLN A 95 1.11 -9.22 6.23
C GLN A 95 0.18 -8.12 6.73
N HIS A 96 -1.12 -8.42 6.81
CA HIS A 96 -2.09 -7.52 7.44
C HIS A 96 -2.02 -7.70 8.96
N LEU A 97 -1.43 -6.74 9.67
CA LEU A 97 -1.21 -6.83 11.11
C LEU A 97 -2.44 -6.40 11.90
N TYR A 98 -3.00 -5.25 11.54
CA TYR A 98 -4.09 -4.64 12.31
C TYR A 98 -5.13 -4.01 11.41
N ARG A 99 -6.38 -4.17 11.84
CA ARG A 99 -7.53 -3.40 11.35
C ARG A 99 -8.10 -2.58 12.51
N LEU A 100 -7.86 -1.29 12.46
CA LEU A 100 -8.32 -0.33 13.46
C LEU A 100 -9.57 0.35 12.94
N ARG A 101 -10.53 0.58 13.84
CA ARG A 101 -11.75 1.31 13.54
C ARG A 101 -11.90 2.46 14.50
N ARG A 102 -12.14 3.65 13.97
CA ARG A 102 -12.50 4.81 14.78
C ARG A 102 -13.84 4.52 15.46
N GLY A 103 -13.89 4.65 16.78
CA GLY A 103 -15.14 4.56 17.52
C GLY A 103 -16.06 5.74 17.17
N THR A 104 -17.36 5.45 17.00
CA THR A 104 -18.39 6.47 16.81
C THR A 104 -18.92 6.89 18.18
N THR A 105 -18.14 7.68 18.92
CA THR A 105 -18.60 8.27 20.18
C THR A 105 -19.17 9.64 19.90
N ILE A 106 -20.49 9.77 20.05
CA ILE A 106 -21.17 11.06 20.06
C ILE A 106 -21.02 11.67 21.46
N ALA A 107 -20.57 12.92 21.53
CA ALA A 107 -20.58 13.70 22.77
C ALA A 107 -22.05 13.96 23.15
N LYS A 108 -22.38 13.77 24.43
CA LYS A 108 -23.70 14.06 24.99
C LYS A 108 -23.73 15.47 25.57
#